data_AF-A0A139QPJ6-F1
#
_entry.id   AF-A0A139QPJ6-F1
#
_cell.length_a   1.000
_cell.length_b   1.000
_cell.length_c   1.000
_cell.angle_alpha   90.00
_cell.angle_beta   90.00
_cell.angle_gamma   90.00
#
_symmetry.space_group_name_H-M   'P 1'
#
loop_
_entity.id
_entity.type
_entity.pdbx_description
1 polymer ?
#
loop_
_entity_poly.entity_id
_entity_poly.type
_entity_poly.pdbx_seq_one_letter_code
_entity_poly.pdbx_strand_id
1 'polypeptide(L)'
;MYADGEKSGDAITLIAADNWTYTWTGLAEKANKQDITYTVEEVTAIDGYTSETTQTSANNFTITNTHTPETTEVSGTKVWDDNDDQDGLRPDSIIVNLLANGEVVARLVKR
;
A
#
# COMPACT_ATOMS: atom_id res chain seq x y z
N MET A 1 16.12 -18.77 -0.74
CA MET A 1 16.51 -18.18 -2.04
C MET A 1 16.46 -19.28 -3.09
N TYR A 2 16.68 -18.95 -4.37
CA TYR A 2 16.75 -19.94 -5.43
C TYR A 2 18.08 -19.82 -6.20
N ALA A 3 18.58 -20.97 -6.66
CA ALA A 3 19.75 -21.10 -7.52
C ALA A 3 19.32 -21.90 -8.75
N ASP A 4 19.47 -21.30 -9.94
CA ASP A 4 19.02 -21.88 -11.22
C ASP A 4 17.54 -22.32 -11.20
N GLY A 5 16.71 -21.59 -10.46
CA GLY A 5 15.28 -21.86 -10.30
C GLY A 5 14.93 -22.91 -9.23
N GLU A 6 15.91 -23.56 -8.62
CA GLU A 6 15.69 -24.53 -7.53
C GLU A 6 15.88 -23.88 -6.16
N LYS A 7 15.03 -24.27 -5.19
CA LYS A 7 15.11 -23.74 -3.84
C LYS A 7 16.47 -24.11 -3.24
N SER A 8 17.22 -23.10 -2.83
CA SER A 8 18.55 -23.22 -2.24
C SER A 8 18.56 -22.51 -0.89
N GLY A 9 18.74 -23.26 0.19
CA GLY A 9 18.73 -22.76 1.56
C GLY A 9 17.35 -22.47 2.16
N ASP A 10 17.35 -22.09 3.43
CA ASP A 10 16.15 -21.78 4.20
C ASP A 10 15.65 -20.34 3.95
N ALA A 11 14.38 -20.11 4.29
CA ALA A 11 13.84 -18.77 4.34
C ALA A 11 14.49 -17.98 5.48
N ILE A 12 14.74 -16.70 5.25
CA ILE A 12 15.29 -15.78 6.24
C ILE A 12 14.16 -14.88 6.73
N THR A 13 14.09 -14.65 8.03
CA THR A 13 13.19 -13.65 8.61
C THR A 13 13.87 -12.30 8.63
N LEU A 14 13.29 -11.31 7.93
CA LEU A 14 13.70 -9.92 8.01
C LEU A 14 12.85 -9.20 9.04
N ILE A 15 13.49 -8.37 9.86
CA ILE A 15 12.82 -7.54 10.86
C ILE A 15 13.33 -6.10 10.78
N ALA A 16 12.56 -5.18 11.35
CA ALA A 16 12.92 -3.76 11.41
C ALA A 16 14.28 -3.52 12.09
N ALA A 17 14.67 -4.34 13.08
CA ALA A 17 15.96 -4.23 13.77
C ALA A 17 17.16 -4.43 12.82
N ASP A 18 16.99 -5.22 11.76
CA ASP A 18 18.02 -5.49 10.74
C ASP A 18 17.87 -4.57 9.52
N ASN A 19 17.08 -3.51 9.65
CA ASN A 19 16.73 -2.57 8.57
C ASN A 19 16.18 -3.27 7.32
N TRP A 20 15.53 -4.43 7.47
CA TRP A 20 15.02 -5.23 6.36
C TRP A 20 16.08 -5.64 5.33
N THR A 21 17.32 -5.83 5.79
CA THR A 21 18.45 -6.20 4.91
C THR A 21 19.00 -7.58 5.28
N TYR A 22 19.52 -8.28 4.28
CA TYR A 22 20.26 -9.53 4.48
C TYR A 22 21.27 -9.74 3.36
N THR A 23 22.35 -10.45 3.66
CA THR A 23 23.37 -10.81 2.68
C THR A 23 23.76 -12.28 2.86
N TRP A 24 23.51 -13.08 1.84
CA TRP A 24 24.06 -14.42 1.76
C TRP A 24 25.55 -14.34 1.39
N THR A 25 26.38 -15.08 2.11
CA THR A 25 27.83 -15.14 1.87
C THR A 25 28.26 -16.58 1.58
N GLY A 26 29.37 -16.77 0.89
CA GLY A 26 29.91 -18.10 0.60
C GLY A 26 29.11 -18.90 -0.44
N LEU A 27 28.31 -18.22 -1.27
CA LEU A 27 27.59 -18.85 -2.37
C LEU A 27 28.53 -19.19 -3.53
N ALA A 28 28.31 -20.34 -4.16
CA ALA A 28 29.09 -20.71 -5.34
C ALA A 28 28.72 -19.80 -6.52
N GLU A 29 29.70 -19.35 -7.29
CA GLU A 29 29.44 -18.59 -8.52
C GLU A 29 29.07 -19.53 -9.69
N LYS A 30 29.57 -20.78 -9.64
CA LYS A 30 29.44 -21.75 -10.72
C LYS A 30 29.04 -23.14 -10.23
N ALA A 31 28.17 -23.79 -10.99
CA ALA A 31 27.88 -25.21 -10.90
C ALA A 31 28.16 -25.85 -12.26
N ASN A 32 28.83 -27.00 -12.29
CA ASN A 32 29.14 -27.72 -13.55
C ASN A 32 29.81 -26.84 -14.63
N LYS A 33 30.68 -25.91 -14.21
CA LYS A 33 31.38 -24.92 -15.07
C LYS A 33 30.48 -23.86 -15.72
N GLN A 34 29.21 -23.76 -15.34
CA GLN A 34 28.26 -22.71 -15.77
C GLN A 34 27.97 -21.76 -14.60
N ASP A 35 27.66 -20.49 -14.91
CA ASP A 35 27.29 -19.47 -13.91
C ASP A 35 25.93 -19.81 -13.30
N ILE A 36 25.81 -19.64 -11.99
CA ILE A 36 24.55 -19.85 -11.26
C ILE A 36 23.74 -18.56 -11.29
N THR A 37 22.47 -18.67 -11.67
CA THR A 37 21.50 -17.58 -11.57
C THR A 37 20.81 -17.62 -10.21
N TYR A 38 21.09 -16.64 -9.37
CA TYR A 38 20.39 -16.49 -8.09
C TYR A 38 19.14 -15.63 -8.24
N THR A 39 18.06 -16.03 -7.56
CA THR A 39 16.86 -15.20 -7.40
C THR A 39 16.35 -15.26 -5.95
N VAL A 40 15.54 -14.28 -5.58
CA VAL A 40 14.87 -14.22 -4.28
C VAL A 40 13.37 -14.11 -4.50
N GLU A 41 12.61 -14.54 -3.49
CA GLU A 41 11.15 -14.49 -3.47
C GLU A 41 10.73 -14.26 -2.03
N GLU A 42 9.73 -13.41 -1.83
CA GLU A 42 9.03 -13.30 -0.56
C GLU A 42 8.01 -14.43 -0.44
N VAL A 43 8.23 -15.32 0.52
CA VAL A 43 7.37 -16.50 0.73
C VAL A 43 6.19 -16.23 1.67
N THR A 44 6.14 -15.05 2.28
CA THR A 44 5.09 -14.64 3.22
C THR A 44 4.06 -13.79 2.49
N ALA A 45 2.82 -14.25 2.44
CA ALA A 45 1.72 -13.42 1.98
C ALA A 45 1.35 -12.39 3.06
N ILE A 46 1.33 -11.11 2.69
CA ILE A 46 0.94 -10.01 3.57
C ILE A 46 -0.42 -9.49 3.09
N ASP A 47 -1.43 -9.60 3.94
CA ASP A 47 -2.79 -9.17 3.61
C ASP A 47 -2.84 -7.66 3.30
N GLY A 48 -3.55 -7.30 2.23
CA GLY A 48 -3.62 -5.93 1.73
C GLY A 48 -2.35 -5.41 1.01
N TYR A 49 -1.29 -6.21 0.89
CA TYR A 49 -0.07 -5.81 0.18
C TYR A 49 0.14 -6.60 -1.11
N THR A 50 0.73 -5.94 -2.11
CA THR A 50 1.26 -6.56 -3.32
C THR A 50 2.78 -6.51 -3.28
N SER A 51 3.43 -7.65 -3.50
CA SER A 51 4.88 -7.80 -3.45
C SER A 51 5.48 -7.86 -4.86
N GLU A 52 6.59 -7.17 -5.07
CA GLU A 52 7.36 -7.19 -6.32
C GLU A 52 8.85 -7.34 -6.00
N THR A 53 9.51 -8.29 -6.67
CA THR A 53 10.96 -8.46 -6.58
C THR A 53 11.64 -7.83 -7.80
N THR A 54 12.60 -6.95 -7.55
CA THR A 54 13.40 -6.29 -8.58
C THR A 54 14.88 -6.59 -8.36
N GLN A 55 15.60 -6.86 -9.45
CA GLN A 55 17.06 -6.93 -9.42
C GLN A 55 17.63 -5.55 -9.71
N THR A 56 18.26 -4.93 -8.72
CA THR A 56 18.77 -3.54 -8.83
C THR A 56 20.19 -3.49 -9.39
N SER A 57 20.98 -4.55 -9.18
CA SER A 57 22.29 -4.75 -9.79
C SER A 57 22.66 -6.24 -9.76
N ALA A 58 23.83 -6.62 -10.30
CA ALA A 58 24.29 -8.00 -10.27
C ALA A 58 24.27 -8.54 -8.81
N ASN A 59 23.48 -9.60 -8.58
CA ASN A 59 23.28 -10.24 -7.28
C ASN A 59 22.73 -9.32 -6.16
N ASN A 60 22.12 -8.19 -6.51
CA ASN A 60 21.42 -7.32 -5.55
C ASN A 60 19.94 -7.26 -5.90
N PHE A 61 19.10 -7.53 -4.90
CA PHE A 61 17.66 -7.61 -5.05
C PHE A 61 16.97 -6.71 -4.04
N THR A 62 15.89 -6.08 -4.49
CA THR A 62 14.96 -5.32 -3.66
C THR A 62 13.58 -5.95 -3.78
N ILE A 63 12.98 -6.29 -2.65
CA ILE A 63 11.59 -6.71 -2.55
C ILE A 63 10.77 -5.52 -2.06
N THR A 64 9.76 -5.12 -2.83
CA THR A 64 8.91 -3.96 -2.53
C THR A 64 7.50 -4.45 -2.23
N ASN A 65 7.01 -4.12 -1.04
CA ASN A 65 5.62 -4.35 -0.63
C ASN A 65 4.82 -3.04 -0.76
N THR A 66 3.78 -3.06 -1.60
CA THR A 66 2.91 -1.89 -1.86
C THR A 66 1.51 -2.13 -1.30
N HIS A 67 1.00 -1.18 -0.52
CA HIS A 67 -0.39 -1.16 -0.04
C HIS A 67 -1.12 0.04 -0.60
N THR A 68 -2.31 -0.19 -1.16
CA THR A 68 -3.22 0.88 -1.55
C THR A 68 -4.34 0.95 -0.52
N PRO A 69 -4.45 2.02 0.28
CA PRO A 69 -5.53 2.17 1.25
C PRO A 69 -6.90 2.19 0.57
N GLU A 70 -7.89 1.60 1.24
CA GLU A 70 -9.27 1.68 0.80
C GLU A 70 -9.78 3.13 0.84
N THR A 71 -10.68 3.48 -0.07
CA THR A 71 -11.34 4.79 -0.10
C THR A 71 -12.85 4.60 0.03
N THR A 72 -13.52 5.65 0.52
CA THR A 72 -14.98 5.66 0.66
C THR A 72 -15.54 7.00 0.20
N GLU A 73 -16.84 7.04 -0.09
CA GLU A 73 -17.57 8.23 -0.50
C GLU A 73 -18.71 8.52 0.48
N VAL A 74 -18.83 9.78 0.88
CA VAL A 74 -19.92 10.26 1.75
C VAL A 74 -20.74 11.27 0.97
N SER A 75 -22.03 10.96 0.78
CA SER A 75 -22.99 11.83 0.10
C SER A 75 -24.22 12.08 0.96
N GLY A 76 -24.91 13.19 0.69
CA GLY A 76 -26.11 13.56 1.43
C GLY A 76 -26.88 14.68 0.75
N THR A 77 -28.16 14.81 1.12
CA THR A 77 -29.10 15.81 0.59
C THR A 77 -29.66 16.66 1.71
N LYS A 78 -29.78 17.96 1.46
CA LYS A 78 -30.51 18.87 2.34
C LYS A 78 -31.97 18.91 1.91
N VAL A 79 -32.87 18.63 2.86
CA VAL A 79 -34.31 18.85 2.72
C VAL A 79 -34.73 20.01 3.61
N TRP A 80 -35.62 20.85 3.09
CA TRP A 80 -36.30 21.90 3.82
C TRP A 80 -37.77 21.49 4.00
N ASP A 81 -38.24 21.50 5.24
CA ASP A 81 -39.64 21.26 5.60
C ASP A 81 -40.20 22.56 6.21
N ASP A 82 -40.50 23.51 5.32
CA ASP A 82 -40.84 24.91 5.63
C ASP A 82 -42.01 25.43 4.78
N ASN A 83 -42.87 24.50 4.32
CA ASN A 83 -44.03 24.78 3.46
C ASN A 83 -43.70 25.60 2.21
N ASP A 84 -42.63 25.18 1.51
CA ASP A 84 -42.08 25.86 0.34
C ASP A 84 -41.67 27.32 0.62
N ASP A 85 -40.95 27.52 1.72
CA ASP A 85 -40.47 28.82 2.18
C ASP A 85 -41.61 29.86 2.37
N GLN A 86 -42.73 29.44 2.97
CA GLN A 86 -43.92 30.29 3.17
C GLN A 86 -43.61 31.63 3.86
N ASP A 87 -42.68 31.60 4.82
CA ASP A 87 -42.29 32.77 5.60
C ASP A 87 -41.14 33.58 4.95
N GLY A 88 -40.55 33.10 3.85
CA GLY A 88 -39.43 33.76 3.17
C GLY A 88 -38.14 33.84 3.99
N LEU A 89 -37.93 32.87 4.90
CA LEU A 89 -36.79 32.84 5.83
C LEU A 89 -35.69 31.87 5.39
N ARG A 90 -35.92 31.07 4.36
CA ARG A 90 -34.93 30.13 3.84
C ARG A 90 -33.72 30.91 3.31
N PRO A 91 -32.49 30.59 3.76
CA PRO A 91 -31.31 31.29 3.28
C PRO A 91 -30.97 30.87 1.84
N ASP A 92 -30.38 31.80 1.08
CA ASP A 92 -29.88 31.55 -0.29
C ASP A 92 -28.76 30.50 -0.35
N SER A 93 -28.10 30.21 0.78
CA SER A 93 -27.07 29.18 0.82
C SER A 93 -26.85 28.64 2.23
N ILE A 94 -26.31 27.43 2.29
CA ILE A 94 -25.80 26.82 3.52
C ILE A 94 -24.36 26.36 3.33
N ILE A 95 -23.67 26.23 4.45
CA ILE A 95 -22.32 25.68 4.51
C ILE A 95 -22.40 24.35 5.24
N VAL A 96 -21.84 23.30 4.64
CA VAL A 96 -21.75 21.97 5.23
C VAL A 96 -20.29 21.57 5.33
N ASN A 97 -19.90 21.03 6.48
CA ASN A 97 -18.57 20.46 6.68
C ASN A 97 -18.67 18.93 6.61
N LEU A 98 -17.69 18.29 5.96
CA LEU A 98 -17.41 16.88 6.17
C LEU A 98 -16.46 16.76 7.36
N LEU A 99 -16.83 15.94 8.34
CA LEU A 99 -16.00 15.67 9.50
C LEU A 99 -15.49 14.23 9.46
N ALA A 100 -14.20 14.03 9.72
CA ALA A 100 -13.62 12.73 10.00
C ALA A 100 -13.18 12.72 11.47
N ASN A 101 -13.71 11.79 12.27
CA ASN A 101 -13.40 11.68 13.71
C ASN A 101 -13.62 12.98 14.51
N GLY A 102 -14.61 13.78 14.12
CA GLY A 102 -14.92 15.06 14.78
C GLY A 102 -14.12 16.25 14.27
N GLU A 103 -13.14 16.05 13.38
CA GLU A 103 -12.35 17.13 12.77
C GLU A 103 -12.85 17.46 11.36
N VAL A 104 -12.87 18.75 11.00
CA VAL A 104 -13.29 19.20 9.67
C VAL A 104 -12.22 18.84 8.64
N VAL A 105 -12.60 18.02 7.65
CA VAL A 105 -11.70 17.57 6.57
C VAL A 105 -12.08 18.13 5.20
N ALA A 106 -13.32 18.59 5.02
CA ALA A 106 -13.74 19.31 3.82
C ALA A 106 -14.89 20.27 4.13
N ARG A 107 -15.06 21.30 3.29
CA ARG A 107 -16.13 22.30 3.38
C ARG A 107 -16.80 22.48 2.04
N LEU A 108 -18.13 22.36 2.01
CA LEU A 108 -18.96 22.52 0.83
C LEU A 108 -19.94 23.69 1.03
N VAL A 109 -20.00 24.58 0.04
CA VAL A 109 -21.01 25.64 -0.01
C VAL A 109 -22.10 25.18 -0.99
N LYS A 110 -23.33 25.02 -0.49
CA LYS A 110 -24.51 24.72 -1.30
C LYS A 110 -25.30 26.02 -1.47
N ARG A 111 -25.45 26.43 -2.73
CA ARG A 111 -26.34 27.50 -3.18
C ARG A 111 -27.56 26.87 -3.85
#